data_AF-A0A7Y6YDC5-F1
#
_entry.id   AF-A0A7Y6YDC5-F1
#
_cell.length_a   1.000
_cell.length_b   1.000
_cell.length_c   1.000
_cell.angle_alpha   90.00
_cell.angle_beta   90.00
_cell.angle_gamma   90.00
#
_symmetry.space_group_name_H-M   'P 1'
#
loop_
_entity.id
_entity.type
_entity.pdbx_description
1 polymer ?
#
loop_
_entity_poly.entity_id
_entity_poly.type
_entity_poly.pdbx_seq_one_letter_code
_entity_poly.pdbx_strand_id
1 'polypeptide(L)'
;MRILTKKMHRLDEYGVVNYHPLFLFAAAFTVLYGLISLLSFPLVWFESQGGESANILNYADAFWTLQMAASTIGFGDFYPVTQGGRALVALIFYVGVSLVGFLGAILASGFFGFAETSVKNRELRKQNQEILEHNRLIERKLDALIDQISKS
;
A
#
# COMPACT_ATOMS: atom_id res chain seq x y z
N MET A 1 -4.21 29.73 -0.14
CA MET A 1 -3.85 28.39 0.38
C MET A 1 -4.80 27.29 -0.14
N ARG A 2 -5.03 27.21 -1.45
CA ARG A 2 -6.03 26.30 -2.07
C ARG A 2 -5.51 25.57 -3.33
N ILE A 3 -4.24 25.78 -3.68
CA ILE A 3 -3.65 25.36 -4.96
C ILE A 3 -2.67 24.17 -4.77
N LEU A 4 -2.22 23.89 -3.54
CA LEU A 4 -1.25 22.83 -3.26
C LEU A 4 -1.87 21.43 -3.08
N THR A 5 -3.18 21.30 -2.89
CA THR A 5 -3.85 20.01 -2.71
C THR A 5 -4.24 19.30 -4.01
N LYS A 6 -4.11 19.97 -5.17
CA LYS A 6 -4.60 19.45 -6.46
C LYS A 6 -3.70 18.38 -7.10
N LYS A 7 -2.58 18.01 -6.46
CA LYS A 7 -1.51 17.18 -7.09
C LYS A 7 -1.34 15.77 -6.49
N MET A 8 -2.15 15.36 -5.51
CA MET A 8 -1.96 14.05 -4.85
C MET A 8 -2.87 12.93 -5.36
N HIS A 9 -4.00 13.26 -6.00
CA HIS A 9 -4.96 12.27 -6.50
C HIS A 9 -5.47 12.67 -7.88
N ARG A 10 -5.52 11.73 -8.82
CA ARG A 10 -6.42 11.87 -9.99
C ARG A 10 -7.76 11.27 -9.61
N LEU A 11 -8.81 12.09 -9.66
CA LEU A 11 -10.17 11.59 -9.72
C LEU A 11 -10.37 11.05 -11.13
N ASP A 12 -10.62 9.74 -11.22
CA ASP A 12 -11.12 9.13 -12.43
C ASP A 12 -12.56 9.62 -12.71
N GLU A 13 -13.04 9.48 -13.95
CA GLU A 13 -14.38 9.85 -14.42
C GLU A 13 -15.51 9.23 -13.56
N TYR A 14 -15.18 8.20 -12.79
CA TYR A 14 -16.07 7.46 -11.88
C TYR A 14 -15.87 7.76 -10.39
N GLY A 15 -15.10 8.79 -10.02
CA GLY A 15 -14.93 9.24 -8.64
C GLY A 15 -13.99 8.38 -7.77
N VAL A 16 -13.20 7.49 -8.40
CA VAL A 16 -12.19 6.67 -7.71
C VAL A 16 -10.90 7.47 -7.56
N VAL A 17 -10.39 7.52 -6.33
CA VAL A 17 -9.20 8.31 -5.95
C VAL A 17 -7.96 7.48 -6.27
N ASN A 18 -7.28 7.78 -7.38
CA ASN A 18 -6.01 7.15 -7.73
C ASN A 18 -4.85 7.85 -7.01
N TYR A 19 -4.35 7.22 -5.95
CA TYR A 19 -3.12 7.63 -5.26
C TYR A 19 -1.93 7.27 -6.13
N HIS A 20 -1.02 8.23 -6.35
CA HIS A 20 0.23 7.91 -7.03
C HIS A 20 1.01 6.89 -6.17
N PRO A 21 1.43 5.72 -6.69
CA PRO A 21 2.11 4.70 -5.90
C PRO A 21 3.29 5.27 -5.11
N LEU A 22 4.08 6.16 -5.73
CA LEU A 22 5.18 6.90 -5.08
C LEU A 22 4.77 7.65 -3.81
N PHE A 23 3.57 8.24 -3.78
CA PHE A 23 3.07 8.93 -2.59
C PHE A 23 2.77 7.93 -1.45
N LEU A 24 2.19 6.77 -1.77
CA LEU A 24 1.95 5.71 -0.79
C LEU A 24 3.27 5.15 -0.24
N PHE A 25 4.27 4.92 -1.11
CA PHE A 25 5.62 4.53 -0.70
C PHE A 25 6.23 5.58 0.23
N ALA A 26 6.25 6.85 -0.18
CA ALA A 26 6.83 7.94 0.60
C ALA A 26 6.13 8.11 1.96
N ALA A 27 4.80 8.04 1.99
CA ALA A 27 4.02 8.12 3.23
C ALA A 27 4.36 6.94 4.16
N ALA A 28 4.43 5.72 3.63
CA ALA A 28 4.72 4.53 4.43
C ALA A 28 6.14 4.56 5.02
N PHE A 29 7.15 4.97 4.24
CA PHE A 29 8.51 5.17 4.75
C PHE A 29 8.57 6.31 5.78
N THR A 30 7.85 7.41 5.55
CA THR A 30 7.79 8.52 6.51
C THR A 30 7.22 8.07 7.85
N VAL A 31 6.15 7.29 7.84
CA VAL A 31 5.54 6.72 9.05
C VAL A 31 6.51 5.75 9.73
N LEU A 32 7.16 4.86 8.98
CA LEU A 32 8.13 3.92 9.55
C LEU A 32 9.31 4.64 10.22
N TYR A 33 9.97 5.57 9.52
CA TYR A 33 11.11 6.29 10.07
C TYR A 33 10.70 7.26 11.20
N GLY A 34 9.49 7.81 11.16
CA GLY A 34 8.91 8.55 12.27
C GLY A 34 8.72 7.67 13.51
N LEU A 35 8.23 6.43 13.33
CA LEU A 35 8.08 5.46 14.41
C LEU A 35 9.44 5.00 14.95
N ILE A 36 10.42 4.71 14.10
CA ILE A 36 11.79 4.37 14.50
C ILE A 36 12.39 5.49 15.34
N SER A 37 12.27 6.74 14.87
CA SER A 37 12.74 7.92 15.58
C SER A 37 12.09 8.06 16.97
N LEU A 38 10.77 7.89 17.04
CA LEU A 38 10.02 7.93 18.29
C LEU A 38 10.44 6.81 19.27
N LEU A 39 10.61 5.58 18.78
CA LEU A 39 10.92 4.41 19.59
C LEU A 39 12.41 4.31 19.99
N SER A 40 13.28 5.10 19.37
CA SER A 40 14.72 5.12 19.70
C SER A 40 14.95 5.65 21.13
N PHE A 41 14.21 6.67 21.56
CA PHE A 41 14.31 7.19 22.93
C PHE A 41 13.96 6.18 24.03
N PRO A 42 12.78 5.53 24.01
CA PRO A 42 12.45 4.52 25.00
C PRO A 42 13.35 3.29 24.91
N LEU A 43 13.88 2.94 23.73
CA LEU A 43 14.85 1.84 23.60
C LEU A 43 16.13 2.13 24.38
N VAL A 44 16.74 3.32 24.21
CA VAL A 44 17.91 3.72 25.01
C VAL A 44 17.57 3.73 26.50
N TRP A 45 16.38 4.21 26.88
CA TRP A 45 15.96 4.23 28.28
C TRP A 45 15.84 2.83 28.88
N PHE A 46 15.26 1.87 28.16
CA PHE A 46 15.22 0.48 28.61
C PHE A 46 16.62 -0.11 28.70
N GLU A 47 17.45 0.08 27.67
CA GLU A 47 18.79 -0.50 27.61
C GLU A 47 19.76 0.10 28.65
N SER A 48 19.52 1.33 29.11
CA SER A 48 20.25 1.91 30.24
C SER A 48 20.13 1.10 31.54
N GLN A 49 19.09 0.26 31.66
CA GLN A 49 18.87 -0.65 32.79
C GLN A 49 19.58 -2.00 32.62
N GLY A 50 20.19 -2.25 31.45
CA GLY A 50 20.87 -3.50 31.10
C GLY A 50 22.28 -3.66 31.69
N GLY A 51 22.80 -2.65 32.39
CA GLY A 51 24.11 -2.70 33.04
C GLY A 51 25.26 -2.89 32.04
N GLU A 52 26.30 -3.64 32.44
CA GLU A 52 27.52 -3.86 31.62
C GLU A 52 27.27 -4.65 30.32
N SER A 53 26.12 -5.34 30.21
CA SER A 53 25.77 -6.08 29.00
C SER A 53 25.11 -5.22 27.92
N ALA A 54 24.70 -3.98 28.25
CA ALA A 54 24.05 -3.09 27.29
C ALA A 54 25.04 -2.58 26.25
N ASN A 55 24.71 -2.78 24.96
CA ASN A 55 25.50 -2.23 23.85
C ASN A 55 24.82 -1.07 23.12
N ILE A 56 23.52 -0.85 23.35
CA ILE A 56 22.76 0.29 22.80
C ILE A 56 22.89 1.45 23.78
N LEU A 57 23.89 2.31 23.58
CA LEU A 57 24.25 3.33 24.59
C LEU A 57 23.73 4.72 24.25
N ASN A 58 23.42 4.98 22.99
CA ASN A 58 22.96 6.29 22.54
C ASN A 58 21.81 6.17 21.52
N TYR A 59 21.21 7.32 21.21
CA TYR A 59 20.08 7.40 20.28
C TYR A 59 20.42 6.89 18.87
N ALA A 60 21.64 7.14 18.38
CA ALA A 60 22.05 6.70 17.05
C ALA A 60 22.14 5.18 16.97
N ASP A 61 22.69 4.52 18.01
CA ASP A 61 22.75 3.06 18.12
C ASP A 61 21.34 2.46 18.18
N ALA A 62 20.43 3.08 18.94
CA ALA A 62 19.04 2.65 19.03
C ALA A 62 18.29 2.81 17.70
N PHE A 63 18.46 3.95 17.03
CA PHE A 63 17.87 4.22 15.72
C PHE A 63 18.36 3.21 14.68
N TRP A 64 19.68 2.97 14.66
CA TRP A 64 20.31 1.97 13.82
C TRP A 64 19.74 0.58 14.10
N THR A 65 19.70 0.16 15.37
CA THR A 65 19.14 -1.14 15.79
C THR A 65 17.71 -1.33 15.28
N LEU A 66 16.85 -0.33 15.47
CA LEU A 66 15.45 -0.37 15.05
C LEU A 66 15.31 -0.40 13.52
N GLN A 67 16.17 0.32 12.78
CA GLN A 67 16.22 0.25 11.32
C GLN A 67 16.66 -1.15 10.83
N MET A 68 17.66 -1.75 11.47
CA MET A 68 18.12 -3.10 11.14
C MET A 68 17.08 -4.18 11.44
N ALA A 69 16.33 -4.01 12.53
CA ALA A 69 15.21 -4.87 12.87
C ALA A 69 14.04 -4.72 11.89
N ALA A 70 13.64 -3.48 11.57
CA ALA A 70 12.54 -3.20 10.63
C ALA A 70 12.83 -3.73 9.21
N SER A 71 14.09 -3.63 8.76
CA SER A 71 14.51 -4.13 7.45
C SER A 71 14.70 -5.65 7.42
N THR A 72 14.64 -6.33 8.56
CA THR A 72 14.94 -7.76 8.74
C THR A 72 16.38 -8.16 8.41
N ILE A 73 17.30 -7.18 8.26
CA ILE A 73 18.72 -7.43 7.98
C ILE A 73 19.45 -7.90 9.25
N GLY A 74 19.33 -7.13 10.35
CA GLY A 74 19.85 -7.50 11.67
C GLY A 74 21.33 -7.94 11.71
N PHE A 75 22.28 -7.03 11.45
CA PHE A 75 23.71 -7.36 11.54
C PHE A 75 24.18 -7.84 12.92
N GLY A 76 23.45 -7.50 13.99
CA GLY A 76 23.72 -7.98 15.34
C GLY A 76 24.89 -7.30 16.04
N ASP A 77 25.39 -6.19 15.48
CA ASP A 77 26.35 -5.28 16.09
C ASP A 77 25.77 -4.58 17.34
N PHE A 78 24.47 -4.27 17.31
CA PHE A 78 23.70 -3.78 18.45
C PHE A 78 22.46 -4.63 18.68
N TYR A 79 22.16 -4.97 19.93
CA TYR A 79 21.03 -5.83 20.27
C TYR A 79 20.49 -5.55 21.69
N PRO A 80 19.16 -5.63 21.89
CA PRO A 80 18.57 -5.35 23.19
C PRO A 80 18.87 -6.48 24.18
N VAL A 81 19.43 -6.14 25.34
CA VAL A 81 19.64 -7.09 26.43
C VAL A 81 18.49 -7.08 27.43
N THR A 82 17.71 -5.99 27.48
CA THR A 82 16.59 -5.86 28.40
C THR A 82 15.30 -6.43 27.84
N GLN A 83 14.40 -6.88 28.72
CA GLN A 83 13.09 -7.39 28.29
C GLN A 83 12.27 -6.30 27.58
N GLY A 84 12.32 -5.06 28.07
CA GLY A 84 11.65 -3.92 27.45
C GLY A 84 12.22 -3.58 26.07
N GLY A 85 13.55 -3.56 25.93
CA GLY A 85 14.21 -3.36 24.64
C GLY A 85 13.85 -4.44 23.62
N ARG A 86 13.81 -5.71 24.05
CA ARG A 86 13.39 -6.84 23.20
C ARG A 86 11.95 -6.70 22.71
N ALA A 87 11.03 -6.25 23.58
CA ALA A 87 9.65 -6.01 23.20
C ALA A 87 9.53 -4.89 22.15
N LEU A 88 10.28 -3.79 22.31
CA LEU A 88 10.31 -2.70 21.33
C LEU A 88 10.87 -3.13 19.98
N VAL A 89 11.98 -3.87 19.99
CA VAL A 89 12.61 -4.39 18.77
C VAL A 89 11.69 -5.41 18.07
N ALA A 90 10.99 -6.27 18.82
CA ALA A 90 9.99 -7.18 18.26
C ALA A 90 8.82 -6.42 17.61
N LEU A 91 8.34 -5.35 18.24
CA LEU A 91 7.27 -4.52 17.68
C LEU A 91 7.68 -3.91 16.33
N ILE A 92 8.87 -3.30 16.25
CA ILE A 92 9.31 -2.67 14.99
C ILE A 92 9.58 -3.71 13.90
N PHE A 93 10.03 -4.92 14.28
CA PHE A 93 10.22 -6.02 13.34
C PHE A 93 8.91 -6.38 12.62
N TYR A 94 7.80 -6.54 13.37
CA TYR A 94 6.50 -6.84 12.75
C TYR A 94 6.00 -5.70 11.85
N VAL A 95 6.23 -4.45 12.23
CA VAL A 95 5.88 -3.28 11.41
C VAL A 95 6.68 -3.30 10.10
N GLY A 96 7.99 -3.56 10.17
CA GLY A 96 8.88 -3.65 9.02
C GLY A 96 8.50 -4.75 8.04
N VAL A 97 8.25 -5.98 8.53
CA VAL A 97 7.79 -7.11 7.71
C VAL A 97 6.45 -6.78 7.03
N SER A 98 5.51 -6.19 7.77
CA SER A 98 4.22 -5.78 7.24
C SER A 98 4.36 -4.75 6.11
N LEU A 99 5.31 -3.82 6.25
CA LEU A 99 5.60 -2.83 5.22
C LEU A 99 6.11 -3.50 3.94
N VAL A 100 7.05 -4.45 4.03
CA VAL A 100 7.56 -5.18 2.85
C VAL A 100 6.42 -5.90 2.11
N GLY A 101 5.52 -6.54 2.84
CA GLY A 101 4.31 -7.15 2.26
C GLY A 101 3.40 -6.14 1.57
N PHE A 102 3.16 -4.99 2.19
CA PHE A 102 2.39 -3.89 1.60
C PHE A 102 3.03 -3.33 0.34
N LEU A 103 4.35 -3.11 0.34
CA LEU A 103 5.10 -2.66 -0.83
C LEU A 103 5.00 -3.67 -1.96
N GLY A 104 5.13 -4.97 -1.64
CA GLY A 104 4.94 -6.06 -2.59
C GLY A 104 3.55 -6.08 -3.22
N ALA A 105 2.50 -5.84 -2.42
CA ALA A 105 1.13 -5.74 -2.91
C ALA A 105 0.92 -4.55 -3.86
N ILE A 106 1.49 -3.38 -3.55
CA ILE A 106 1.44 -2.22 -4.45
C ILE A 106 2.13 -2.54 -5.78
N LEU A 107 3.34 -3.12 -5.74
CA LEU A 107 4.06 -3.49 -6.95
C LEU A 107 3.26 -4.53 -7.76
N ALA A 108 2.75 -5.57 -7.11
CA ALA A 108 1.94 -6.58 -7.76
C ALA A 108 0.66 -5.99 -8.40
N SER A 109 0.01 -5.03 -7.74
CA SER A 109 -1.14 -4.32 -8.31
C SER A 109 -0.79 -3.53 -9.57
N GLY A 110 0.40 -2.90 -9.60
CA GLY A 110 0.88 -2.13 -10.75
C GLY A 110 1.35 -3.01 -11.91
N PHE A 111 2.04 -4.13 -11.63
CA PHE A 111 2.55 -5.04 -12.66
C PHE A 111 1.50 -6.00 -13.19
N PHE A 112 0.64 -6.52 -12.31
CA PHE A 112 -0.28 -7.59 -12.67
C PHE A 112 -1.75 -7.15 -12.73
N GLY A 113 -2.10 -5.90 -12.41
CA GLY A 113 -3.49 -5.42 -12.50
C GLY A 113 -4.50 -6.22 -11.67
N PHE A 114 -4.05 -7.11 -10.76
CA PHE A 114 -4.91 -8.04 -10.02
C PHE A 114 -5.71 -7.38 -8.89
N ALA A 115 -5.60 -6.07 -8.70
CA ALA A 115 -6.36 -5.33 -7.68
C ALA A 115 -7.59 -4.56 -8.24
N GLU A 116 -7.87 -4.62 -9.55
CA GLU A 116 -9.00 -3.88 -10.17
C GLU A 116 -10.25 -4.73 -10.41
N THR A 117 -10.49 -5.78 -9.62
CA THR A 117 -11.62 -6.70 -9.87
C THR A 117 -12.98 -6.10 -9.52
N SER A 118 -13.10 -4.97 -8.81
CA SER A 118 -14.41 -4.43 -8.42
C SER A 118 -14.92 -3.34 -9.37
N VAL A 119 -14.10 -2.32 -9.65
CA VAL A 119 -14.49 -1.15 -10.47
C VAL A 119 -14.49 -1.49 -11.95
N LYS A 120 -13.41 -2.09 -12.45
CA LYS A 120 -13.30 -2.48 -13.86
C LYS A 120 -14.33 -3.54 -14.24
N ASN A 121 -14.67 -4.46 -13.33
CA ASN A 121 -15.77 -5.40 -13.56
C ASN A 121 -17.15 -4.72 -13.60
N ARG A 122 -17.36 -3.62 -12.87
CA ARG A 122 -18.61 -2.87 -12.95
C ARG A 122 -18.72 -2.14 -14.28
N GLU A 123 -17.63 -1.56 -14.77
CA GLU A 123 -17.57 -0.91 -16.08
C GLU A 123 -17.71 -1.93 -17.22
N LEU A 124 -17.00 -3.06 -17.16
CA LEU A 124 -17.16 -4.17 -18.09
C LEU A 124 -18.59 -4.71 -18.10
N ARG A 125 -19.26 -4.81 -16.95
CA ARG A 125 -20.68 -5.21 -16.89
C ARG A 125 -21.58 -4.19 -17.58
N LYS A 126 -21.32 -2.89 -17.43
CA LYS A 126 -22.09 -1.83 -18.10
C LYS A 126 -21.86 -1.87 -19.62
N GLN A 127 -20.61 -1.96 -20.06
CA GLN A 127 -20.26 -2.11 -21.48
C GLN A 127 -20.91 -3.36 -22.10
N ASN A 128 -20.88 -4.49 -21.40
CA ASN A 128 -21.56 -5.72 -21.86
C ASN A 128 -23.08 -5.53 -21.97
N GLN A 129 -23.71 -4.81 -21.04
CA GLN A 129 -25.14 -4.48 -21.14
C GLN A 129 -25.43 -3.60 -22.35
N GLU A 130 -24.62 -2.56 -22.60
CA GLU A 130 -24.77 -1.68 -23.77
C GLU A 130 -24.59 -2.45 -25.09
N ILE A 131 -23.60 -3.36 -25.17
CA ILE A 131 -23.41 -4.23 -26.33
C ILE A 131 -24.63 -5.14 -26.55
N LEU A 132 -25.19 -5.72 -25.49
CA LEU A 132 -26.38 -6.56 -25.59
C LEU A 132 -27.61 -5.78 -26.06
N GLU A 133 -27.79 -4.55 -25.60
CA GLU A 133 -28.86 -3.68 -26.08
C GLU A 133 -28.68 -3.33 -27.56
N HIS A 134 -27.45 -3.02 -27.98
CA HIS A 134 -27.16 -2.74 -29.38
C HIS A 134 -27.45 -3.95 -30.28
N ASN A 135 -27.06 -5.15 -29.86
CA ASN A 135 -27.35 -6.39 -30.58
C ASN A 135 -28.86 -6.62 -30.74
N ARG A 136 -29.64 -6.46 -29.66
CA ARG A 136 -31.12 -6.56 -29.74
C ARG A 136 -31.74 -5.56 -30.70
N LEU A 137 -31.16 -4.36 -30.79
CA LEU A 137 -31.64 -3.30 -31.67
C LEU A 137 -31.35 -3.63 -33.14
N ILE A 138 -30.18 -4.23 -33.41
CA ILE A 138 -29.82 -4.77 -34.73
C ILE A 138 -30.77 -5.91 -35.12
N GLU A 139 -31.02 -6.88 -34.23
CA GLU A 139 -31.95 -7.99 -34.48
C GLU A 139 -33.33 -7.48 -34.89
N ARG A 140 -33.90 -6.52 -34.15
CA ARG A 140 -35.18 -5.90 -34.49
C ARG A 140 -35.18 -5.20 -35.85
N LYS A 141 -34.09 -4.51 -36.20
CA LYS A 141 -33.97 -3.86 -37.52
C LYS A 141 -33.89 -4.90 -38.64
N LEU A 142 -33.20 -6.01 -38.40
CA LEU A 142 -33.09 -7.11 -39.36
C LEU A 142 -34.47 -7.75 -39.61
N ASP A 143 -35.22 -8.05 -38.56
CA ASP A 143 -36.58 -8.62 -38.66
C ASP A 143 -37.52 -7.69 -39.43
N ALA A 144 -37.45 -6.38 -39.18
CA ALA A 144 -38.28 -5.40 -39.88
C ALA A 144 -37.96 -5.31 -41.38
N LEU A 145 -36.68 -5.42 -41.75
CA LEU A 145 -36.25 -5.46 -43.15
C LEU A 145 -36.68 -6.75 -43.84
N ILE A 146 -36.60 -7.90 -43.15
CA ILE A 146 -37.07 -9.19 -43.66
C ILE A 146 -38.58 -9.14 -43.92
N ASP A 147 -39.36 -8.59 -42.98
CA ASP A 147 -40.82 -8.47 -43.11
C ASP A 147 -41.20 -7.55 -44.28
N GLN A 148 -40.48 -6.44 -44.49
CA GLN A 148 -40.65 -5.56 -45.66
C GLN A 148 -40.38 -6.29 -46.99
N ILE A 149 -39.32 -7.08 -47.07
CA ILE A 149 -38.99 -7.86 -48.28
C ILE A 149 -40.04 -8.94 -48.52
N SER A 150 -40.56 -9.59 -47.47
CA SER A 150 -41.58 -10.64 -47.61
C SER A 150 -42.94 -10.15 -48.12
N LYS A 151 -43.22 -8.86 -47.92
CA LYS A 151 -44.47 -8.19 -48.34
C LYS A 151 -44.37 -7.51 -49.71
N SER A 152 -43.16 -7.44 -50.27
CA SER A 152 -42.89 -6.97 -51.64
C SER A 152 -42.90 -8.11 -52.63
#